data_AF-A0A934TRR9-F1
#
_entry.id   AF-A0A934TRR9-F1
#
_cell.length_a   1.000
_cell.length_b   1.000
_cell.length_c   1.000
_cell.angle_alpha   90.00
_cell.angle_beta   90.00
_cell.angle_gamma   90.00
#
_symmetry.space_group_name_H-M   'P 1'
#
loop_
_entity.id
_entity.type
_entity.pdbx_description
1 polymer ?
#
loop_
_entity_poly.entity_id
_entity_poly.type
_entity_poly.pdbx_seq_one_letter_code
_entity_poly.pdbx_strand_id
1 'polypeptide(L)'
;MPEERTAVPSWVFRHEGVCVYLLGALCFTFIPIYLGHLGISWDALNHHFYLGWSAEHSRLSLDYLPAGYQSYQFPYLYWPVYKLASAGASGTTAGVVLALLNTTAIPPVWMIARSCIKGAEAFSAAMRVTAVLLAFLSGVVLSLFDATSNDLLAGIPLIWAYALALQPVGEPAAGAVRPALLSGAAAGIAVAFKLSNGPLAIVLPLLWLWPAGSAMQRINRSIAAGLMLLASYALVYGYWGWELWTHFGNPIYPMYDDWFARLRDLGGWHR
;
A
#
# COMPACT_ATOMS: atom_id res chain seq x y z
N MET A 1 33.28 -33.33 19.98
CA MET A 1 33.53 -31.92 20.33
C MET A 1 32.37 -31.11 19.79
N PRO A 2 31.57 -30.42 20.62
CA PRO A 2 30.52 -29.56 20.11
C PRO A 2 31.20 -28.36 19.43
N GLU A 3 30.91 -28.13 18.15
CA GLU A 3 31.35 -26.96 17.42
C GLU A 3 30.93 -25.69 18.17
N GLU A 4 31.92 -24.88 18.52
CA GLU A 4 31.76 -23.55 19.06
C GLU A 4 31.13 -22.68 17.97
N ARG A 5 29.80 -22.72 17.84
CA ARG A 5 29.05 -21.81 16.97
C ARG A 5 29.38 -20.41 17.44
N THR A 6 30.19 -19.69 16.66
CA THR A 6 30.51 -18.28 16.89
C THR A 6 29.19 -17.53 17.06
N ALA A 7 28.85 -17.19 18.30
CA ALA A 7 27.61 -16.50 18.62
C ALA A 7 27.69 -15.12 17.96
N VAL A 8 26.89 -14.91 16.93
CA VAL A 8 26.80 -13.60 16.27
C VAL A 8 26.37 -12.59 17.35
N PRO A 9 27.05 -11.43 17.46
CA PRO A 9 26.76 -10.47 18.51
C PRO A 9 25.28 -10.01 18.48
N SER A 10 24.66 -9.92 19.65
CA SER A 10 23.22 -9.58 19.80
C SER A 10 22.83 -8.22 19.19
N TRP A 11 23.79 -7.29 19.03
CA TRP A 11 23.57 -6.00 18.39
C TRP A 11 23.29 -6.13 16.89
N VAL A 12 23.84 -7.14 16.21
CA VAL A 12 23.60 -7.37 14.77
C VAL A 12 22.11 -7.65 14.52
N PHE A 13 21.47 -8.41 15.42
CA PHE A 13 20.04 -8.72 15.34
C PHE A 13 19.14 -7.55 15.75
N ARG A 14 19.70 -6.55 16.46
CA ARG A 14 18.99 -5.30 16.80
C ARG A 14 18.88 -4.37 15.60
N HIS A 15 19.87 -4.41 14.70
CA HIS A 15 19.94 -3.56 13.51
C HIS A 15 19.56 -4.28 12.21
N GLU A 16 19.17 -5.56 12.28
CA GLU A 16 18.79 -6.39 11.13
C GLU A 16 17.82 -5.66 10.18
N GLY A 17 16.72 -5.12 10.70
CA GLY A 17 15.73 -4.41 9.88
C GLY A 17 16.27 -3.15 9.20
N VAL A 18 17.20 -2.44 9.84
CA VAL A 18 17.86 -1.26 9.27
C VAL A 18 18.79 -1.69 8.13
N CYS A 19 19.58 -2.75 8.32
CA CYS A 19 20.45 -3.27 7.27
C CYS A 19 19.63 -3.75 6.06
N VAL A 20 18.54 -4.48 6.28
CA VAL A 20 17.63 -4.94 5.23
C VAL A 20 17.03 -3.75 4.47
N TYR A 21 16.59 -2.72 5.19
CA TYR A 21 16.06 -1.49 4.58
C TYR A 21 17.11 -0.79 3.71
N LEU A 22 18.32 -0.54 4.24
CA LEU A 22 19.37 0.16 3.49
C LEU A 22 19.81 -0.61 2.25
N LEU A 23 19.99 -1.93 2.37
CA LEU A 23 20.34 -2.78 1.23
C LEU A 23 19.22 -2.80 0.19
N GLY A 24 17.96 -2.96 0.61
CA GLY A 24 16.83 -2.93 -0.32
C GLY A 24 16.64 -1.57 -1.00
N ALA A 25 16.84 -0.47 -0.27
CA ALA A 25 16.80 0.89 -0.83
C ALA A 25 17.90 1.11 -1.88
N LEU A 26 19.11 0.61 -1.63
CA LEU A 26 20.19 0.62 -2.61
C LEU A 26 19.81 -0.21 -3.85
N CYS A 27 19.27 -1.42 -3.67
CA CYS A 27 18.84 -2.25 -4.79
C CYS A 27 17.74 -1.59 -5.63
N PHE A 28 16.71 -1.02 -4.99
CA PHE A 28 15.58 -0.38 -5.69
C PHE A 28 16.04 0.84 -6.49
N THR A 29 16.90 1.68 -5.90
CA THR A 29 17.40 2.88 -6.58
C THR A 29 18.48 2.58 -7.62
N PHE A 30 19.20 1.46 -7.47
CA PHE A 30 20.19 1.03 -8.46
C PHE A 30 19.56 0.69 -9.81
N ILE A 31 18.34 0.13 -9.84
CA ILE A 31 17.65 -0.26 -11.08
C ILE A 31 17.52 0.92 -12.08
N PRO A 32 16.86 2.05 -11.73
CA PRO A 32 16.72 3.18 -12.65
C PRO A 32 18.06 3.90 -12.95
N ILE A 33 19.04 3.84 -12.04
CA ILE A 33 20.39 4.36 -12.27
C ILE A 33 21.10 3.54 -13.35
N TYR A 34 21.06 2.20 -13.22
CA TYR A 34 21.69 1.28 -14.15
C TYR A 34 21.05 1.33 -15.54
N LEU A 35 19.72 1.39 -15.60
CA LEU A 35 18.99 1.50 -16.86
C LEU A 35 19.21 2.86 -17.56
N GLY A 36 19.45 3.93 -16.79
CA GLY A 36 19.60 5.29 -17.33
C GLY A 36 18.29 5.89 -17.87
N HIS A 37 17.16 5.23 -17.66
CA HIS A 37 15.84 5.67 -18.08
C HIS A 37 14.75 5.07 -17.18
N LEU A 38 13.53 5.59 -17.34
CA LEU A 38 12.31 5.02 -16.78
C LEU A 38 11.34 4.80 -17.93
N GLY A 39 10.84 3.57 -18.07
CA GLY A 39 9.88 3.20 -19.09
C GLY A 39 8.53 3.86 -18.86
N ILE A 40 7.92 4.35 -19.92
CA ILE A 40 6.51 4.79 -19.89
C ILE A 40 5.66 3.53 -20.07
N SER A 41 4.91 3.16 -19.02
CA SER A 41 4.00 2.03 -19.09
C SER A 41 2.83 2.30 -20.05
N TRP A 42 2.18 1.23 -20.51
CA TRP A 42 0.92 1.36 -21.23
C TRP A 42 -0.10 2.19 -20.42
N ASP A 43 -0.18 1.94 -19.11
CA ASP A 43 -1.06 2.70 -18.22
C ASP A 43 -0.71 4.19 -18.16
N ALA A 44 0.57 4.55 -18.22
CA ALA A 44 0.96 5.95 -18.24
C ALA A 44 0.60 6.67 -19.53
N LEU A 45 0.70 5.98 -20.68
CA LEU A 45 0.22 6.51 -21.96
C LEU A 45 -1.30 6.72 -21.97
N ASN A 46 -2.05 5.94 -21.18
CA ASN A 46 -3.51 5.98 -21.20
C ASN A 46 -4.12 6.86 -20.11
N HIS A 47 -3.62 6.80 -18.87
CA HIS A 47 -4.28 7.46 -17.74
C HIS A 47 -3.37 8.05 -16.67
N HIS A 48 -2.13 7.59 -16.45
CA HIS A 48 -1.34 8.11 -15.29
C HIS A 48 -1.07 9.62 -15.41
N PHE A 49 -0.70 10.11 -16.60
CA PHE A 49 -0.46 11.55 -16.76
C PHE A 49 -1.74 12.37 -16.60
N TYR A 50 -2.85 11.91 -17.18
CA TYR A 50 -4.14 12.61 -17.05
C TYR A 50 -4.62 12.63 -15.60
N LEU A 51 -4.56 11.50 -14.88
CA LEU A 51 -4.97 11.44 -13.48
C LEU A 51 -4.05 12.24 -12.57
N GLY A 52 -2.74 12.22 -12.81
CA GLY A 52 -1.81 13.05 -12.05
C GLY A 52 -2.06 14.54 -12.28
N TRP A 53 -2.45 14.92 -13.50
CA TRP A 53 -2.86 16.28 -13.83
C TRP A 53 -4.21 16.68 -13.21
N SER A 54 -5.21 15.78 -13.25
CA SER A 54 -6.54 16.02 -12.68
C SER A 54 -6.53 16.12 -11.15
N ALA A 55 -5.50 15.59 -10.50
CA ALA A 55 -5.27 15.83 -9.06
C ALA A 55 -5.07 17.32 -8.71
N GLU A 56 -4.64 18.15 -9.67
CA GLU A 56 -4.47 19.61 -9.51
C GLU A 56 -5.56 20.42 -10.24
N HIS A 57 -6.32 19.81 -11.15
CA HIS A 57 -7.28 20.48 -12.03
C HIS A 57 -8.64 19.80 -11.97
N SER A 58 -9.58 20.36 -11.20
CA SER A 58 -10.95 19.85 -11.17
C SER A 58 -11.70 20.24 -12.45
N ARG A 59 -11.85 19.26 -13.34
CA ARG A 59 -12.53 19.40 -14.64
C ARG A 59 -13.50 18.26 -14.94
N LEU A 60 -13.96 17.55 -13.91
CA LEU A 60 -14.95 16.46 -14.05
C LEU A 60 -16.26 16.90 -14.72
N SER A 61 -16.60 18.20 -14.65
CA SER A 61 -17.75 18.80 -15.33
C SER A 61 -17.52 19.11 -16.81
N LEU A 62 -16.26 19.16 -17.27
CA LEU A 62 -15.88 19.56 -18.62
C LEU A 62 -15.36 18.38 -19.43
N ASP A 63 -14.50 17.56 -18.84
CA ASP A 63 -13.77 16.52 -19.54
C ASP A 63 -14.54 15.19 -19.40
N TYR A 64 -15.07 14.68 -20.52
CA TYR A 64 -15.82 13.42 -20.57
C TYR A 64 -14.94 12.27 -21.05
N LEU A 65 -14.70 11.27 -20.20
CA LEU A 65 -13.86 10.09 -20.47
C LEU A 65 -12.48 10.39 -21.13
N PRO A 66 -11.74 11.45 -20.73
CA PRO A 66 -10.49 11.85 -21.38
C PRO A 66 -9.38 10.78 -21.32
N ALA A 67 -9.42 9.92 -20.30
CA ALA A 67 -8.56 8.75 -20.13
C ALA A 67 -9.40 7.47 -19.99
N GLY A 68 -10.51 7.37 -20.72
CA GLY A 68 -11.47 6.26 -20.59
C GLY A 68 -12.08 6.19 -19.19
N TYR A 69 -12.46 4.98 -18.76
CA TYR A 69 -13.02 4.77 -17.41
C TYR A 69 -12.03 5.02 -16.29
N GLN A 70 -10.73 4.97 -16.59
CA GLN A 70 -9.67 5.25 -15.63
C GLN A 70 -9.70 6.70 -15.14
N SER A 71 -10.29 7.63 -15.90
CA SER A 71 -10.44 9.06 -15.55
C SER A 71 -11.07 9.31 -14.17
N TYR A 72 -11.82 8.35 -13.64
CA TYR A 72 -12.56 8.46 -12.39
C TYR A 72 -11.87 7.76 -11.21
N GLN A 73 -10.69 7.17 -11.43
CA GLN A 73 -9.91 6.59 -10.34
C GLN A 73 -9.33 7.68 -9.43
N PHE A 74 -8.99 7.31 -8.20
CA PHE A 74 -8.38 8.19 -7.22
C PHE A 74 -7.07 8.82 -7.77
N PRO A 75 -7.04 10.14 -8.05
CA PRO A 75 -6.01 10.72 -8.92
C PRO A 75 -4.66 10.97 -8.21
N TYR A 76 -4.67 11.13 -6.88
CA TYR A 76 -3.52 11.64 -6.13
C TYR A 76 -2.31 10.71 -6.10
N LEU A 77 -2.50 9.40 -6.32
CA LEU A 77 -1.38 8.45 -6.46
C LEU A 77 -0.60 8.62 -7.77
N TYR A 78 -1.21 9.23 -8.78
CA TYR A 78 -0.59 9.45 -10.09
C TYR A 78 0.16 10.79 -10.14
N TRP A 79 -0.09 11.68 -9.16
CA TRP A 79 0.51 13.00 -9.07
C TRP A 79 2.04 13.00 -9.09
N PRO A 80 2.78 12.12 -8.36
CA PRO A 80 4.24 12.15 -8.37
C PRO A 80 4.84 11.95 -9.77
N VAL A 81 4.31 10.98 -10.53
CA VAL A 81 4.76 10.70 -11.91
C VAL A 81 4.50 11.90 -12.81
N TYR A 82 3.30 12.47 -12.74
CA TYR A 82 2.94 13.65 -13.52
C TYR A 82 3.82 14.86 -13.20
N LYS A 83 4.10 15.15 -11.92
CA LYS A 83 4.93 16.30 -11.54
C LYS A 83 6.39 16.14 -11.94
N LEU A 84 6.95 14.94 -11.80
CA LEU A 84 8.30 14.67 -12.27
C LEU A 84 8.41 14.92 -13.79
N ALA A 85 7.46 14.40 -14.56
CA ALA A 85 7.46 14.59 -16.01
C ALA A 85 7.24 16.05 -16.43
N SER A 86 6.23 16.73 -15.87
CA SER A 86 5.92 18.13 -16.19
C SER A 86 7.00 19.11 -15.72
N ALA A 87 7.77 18.77 -14.68
CA ALA A 87 8.94 19.54 -14.25
C ALA A 87 10.20 19.25 -15.11
N GLY A 88 10.13 18.35 -16.09
CA GLY A 88 11.25 18.00 -16.96
C GLY A 88 12.31 17.11 -16.29
N ALA A 89 11.95 16.33 -15.27
CA ALA A 89 12.87 15.37 -14.66
C ALA A 89 13.32 14.33 -15.69
N SER A 90 14.60 13.94 -15.65
CA SER A 90 15.09 12.83 -16.45
C SER A 90 14.46 11.51 -16.01
N GLY A 91 14.43 10.51 -16.90
CA GLY A 91 13.93 9.17 -16.58
C GLY A 91 14.63 8.57 -15.35
N THR A 92 15.95 8.71 -15.25
CA THR A 92 16.71 8.26 -14.07
C THR A 92 16.25 8.97 -12.79
N THR A 93 16.13 10.30 -12.80
CA THR A 93 15.69 11.05 -11.62
C THR A 93 14.28 10.64 -11.20
N ALA A 94 13.36 10.54 -12.16
CA ALA A 94 12.00 10.11 -11.89
C ALA A 94 11.98 8.68 -11.31
N GLY A 95 12.71 7.75 -11.92
CA GLY A 95 12.82 6.38 -11.47
C GLY A 95 13.39 6.27 -10.05
N VAL A 96 14.45 7.02 -9.72
CA VAL A 96 15.01 7.03 -8.36
C VAL A 96 14.01 7.56 -7.34
N VAL A 97 13.29 8.65 -7.64
CA VAL A 97 12.28 9.20 -6.72
C VAL A 97 11.15 8.19 -6.48
N LEU A 98 10.63 7.57 -7.54
CA LEU A 98 9.57 6.56 -7.41
C LEU A 98 10.07 5.30 -6.70
N ALA A 99 11.29 4.86 -6.97
CA ALA A 99 11.93 3.74 -6.27
C ALA A 99 12.06 4.03 -4.77
N LEU A 100 12.47 5.26 -4.39
CA LEU A 100 12.55 5.69 -2.99
C LEU A 100 11.19 5.63 -2.29
N LEU A 101 10.11 6.05 -2.94
CA LEU A 101 8.76 5.90 -2.38
C LEU A 101 8.42 4.42 -2.13
N ASN A 102 8.77 3.55 -3.08
CA ASN A 102 8.53 2.11 -2.96
C ASN A 102 9.38 1.42 -1.87
N THR A 103 10.50 2.02 -1.42
CA THR A 103 11.31 1.45 -0.30
C THR A 103 10.52 1.33 1.00
N THR A 104 9.43 2.09 1.15
CA THR A 104 8.54 2.01 2.31
C THR A 104 7.79 0.67 2.40
N ALA A 105 7.83 -0.16 1.34
CA ALA A 105 7.38 -1.55 1.33
C ALA A 105 8.33 -2.49 2.11
N ILE A 106 9.62 -2.16 2.24
CA ILE A 106 10.63 -3.07 2.80
C ILE A 106 10.40 -3.34 4.29
N PRO A 107 10.19 -2.31 5.16
CA PRO A 107 9.98 -2.55 6.59
C PRO A 107 8.81 -3.49 6.91
N PRO A 108 7.59 -3.34 6.34
CA PRO A 108 6.48 -4.23 6.68
C PRO A 108 6.69 -5.66 6.14
N VAL A 109 7.35 -5.84 4.99
CA VAL A 109 7.73 -7.19 4.52
C VAL A 109 8.71 -7.85 5.50
N TRP A 110 9.71 -7.11 5.99
CA TRP A 110 10.62 -7.62 7.02
C TRP A 110 9.89 -7.92 8.34
N MET A 111 8.93 -7.09 8.76
CA MET A 111 8.11 -7.35 9.94
C MET A 111 7.30 -8.65 9.79
N ILE A 112 6.70 -8.90 8.61
CA ILE A 112 5.99 -10.15 8.32
C ILE A 112 6.97 -11.33 8.40
N ALA A 113 8.13 -11.23 7.75
CA ALA A 113 9.17 -12.28 7.82
C ALA A 113 9.59 -12.57 9.26
N ARG A 114 9.71 -11.54 10.11
CA ARG A 114 10.05 -11.69 11.53
C ARG A 114 8.96 -12.34 12.37
N SER A 115 7.69 -12.08 12.05
CA SER A 115 6.55 -12.74 12.69
C SER A 115 6.49 -14.24 12.37
N CYS A 116 6.90 -14.62 11.15
CA CYS A 116 6.90 -16.02 10.69
C CYS A 116 8.17 -16.80 11.07
N ILE A 117 9.34 -16.16 11.04
CA ILE A 117 10.66 -16.79 11.27
C ILE A 117 11.22 -16.23 12.58
N LYS A 118 10.89 -16.90 13.68
CA LYS A 118 11.35 -16.57 15.03
C LYS A 118 12.80 -17.01 15.26
N GLY A 119 13.46 -16.41 16.26
CA GLY A 119 14.83 -16.77 16.65
C GLY A 119 15.86 -15.70 16.30
N ALA A 120 16.94 -15.68 17.09
CA ALA A 120 18.02 -14.71 17.00
C ALA A 120 19.33 -15.36 16.51
N GLU A 121 19.24 -16.51 15.83
CA GLU A 121 20.39 -17.19 15.25
C GLU A 121 20.69 -16.65 13.84
N ALA A 122 21.94 -16.81 13.40
CA ALA A 122 22.39 -16.40 12.06
C ALA A 122 21.53 -17.01 10.94
N PHE A 123 21.14 -18.28 11.08
CA PHE A 123 20.27 -18.98 10.13
C PHE A 123 18.89 -18.32 10.04
N SER A 124 18.27 -18.01 11.19
CA SER A 124 16.97 -17.35 11.26
C SER A 124 17.01 -15.96 10.63
N ALA A 125 18.08 -15.19 10.88
CA ALA A 125 18.29 -13.90 10.22
C ALA A 125 18.49 -14.04 8.70
N ALA A 126 19.30 -15.01 8.25
CA ALA A 126 19.50 -15.28 6.83
C ALA A 126 18.18 -15.65 6.14
N MET A 127 17.35 -16.48 6.77
CA MET A 127 16.03 -16.84 6.26
C MET A 127 15.10 -15.63 6.14
N ARG A 128 15.13 -14.69 7.10
CA ARG A 128 14.36 -13.44 7.02
C ARG A 128 14.84 -12.53 5.89
N VAL A 129 16.15 -12.37 5.73
CA VAL A 129 16.73 -11.61 4.61
C VAL A 129 16.33 -12.24 3.27
N THR A 130 16.46 -13.57 3.14
CA THR A 130 16.04 -14.29 1.94
C THR A 130 14.55 -14.14 1.66
N ALA A 131 13.69 -14.21 2.69
CA ALA A 131 12.25 -14.00 2.52
C ALA A 131 11.93 -12.59 2.00
N VAL A 132 12.60 -11.56 2.52
CA VAL A 132 12.43 -10.18 2.03
C VAL A 132 12.93 -10.05 0.59
N LEU A 133 14.10 -10.61 0.27
CA LEU A 133 14.63 -10.60 -1.10
C LEU A 133 13.64 -11.28 -2.07
N LEU A 134 13.16 -12.47 -1.75
CA LEU A 134 12.22 -13.22 -2.59
C LEU A 134 10.88 -12.49 -2.77
N ALA A 135 10.43 -11.72 -1.77
CA ALA A 135 9.20 -10.93 -1.88
C ALA A 135 9.28 -9.86 -2.99
N PHE A 136 10.49 -9.36 -3.31
CA PHE A 136 10.71 -8.32 -4.32
C PHE A 136 11.31 -8.84 -5.63
N LEU A 137 11.73 -10.10 -5.69
CA LEU A 137 12.37 -10.69 -6.88
C LEU A 137 11.39 -11.34 -7.87
N SER A 138 10.07 -11.21 -7.67
CA SER A 138 9.13 -11.65 -8.69
C SER A 138 9.24 -10.79 -9.94
N GLY A 139 9.10 -11.38 -11.13
CA GLY A 139 9.17 -10.63 -12.40
C GLY A 139 8.17 -9.48 -12.47
N VAL A 140 6.97 -9.66 -11.89
CA VAL A 140 5.94 -8.63 -11.80
C VAL A 140 6.39 -7.45 -10.94
N VAL A 141 7.02 -7.70 -9.78
CA VAL A 141 7.46 -6.61 -8.89
C VAL A 141 8.68 -5.90 -9.46
N LEU A 142 9.63 -6.64 -10.05
CA LEU A 142 10.80 -6.06 -10.70
C LEU A 142 10.41 -5.13 -11.86
N SER A 143 9.39 -5.48 -12.65
CA SER A 143 8.86 -4.62 -13.72
C SER A 143 8.09 -3.38 -13.24
N LEU A 144 8.00 -3.15 -11.92
CA LEU A 144 7.44 -1.90 -11.38
C LEU A 144 8.53 -0.85 -11.15
N PHE A 145 9.80 -1.26 -11.14
CA PHE A 145 10.94 -0.35 -10.93
C PHE A 145 11.55 0.17 -12.23
N ASP A 146 11.21 -0.44 -13.36
CA ASP A 146 11.61 0.00 -14.71
C ASP A 146 10.50 0.80 -15.41
N ALA A 147 9.33 0.98 -14.79
CA ALA A 147 8.18 1.61 -15.39
C ALA A 147 7.46 2.61 -14.46
N THR A 148 6.64 3.48 -15.03
CA THR A 148 5.81 4.49 -14.32
C THR A 148 4.64 3.91 -13.52
N SER A 149 4.68 2.64 -13.10
CA SER A 149 3.61 2.01 -12.35
C SER A 149 3.54 2.50 -10.90
N ASN A 150 2.32 2.68 -10.38
CA ASN A 150 2.08 3.00 -8.98
C ASN A 150 1.43 1.84 -8.22
N ASP A 151 1.39 0.63 -8.81
CA ASP A 151 0.72 -0.53 -8.21
C ASP A 151 1.33 -0.96 -6.88
N LEU A 152 2.66 -1.01 -6.80
CA LEU A 152 3.34 -1.32 -5.55
C LEU A 152 3.04 -0.23 -4.51
N LEU A 153 3.18 1.05 -4.89
CA LEU A 153 2.91 2.19 -4.01
C LEU A 153 1.47 2.17 -3.45
N ALA A 154 0.49 1.82 -4.29
CA ALA A 154 -0.89 1.66 -3.89
C ALA A 154 -1.11 0.47 -2.92
N GLY A 155 -0.30 -0.59 -3.05
CA GLY A 155 -0.35 -1.78 -2.20
C GLY A 155 0.40 -1.66 -0.87
N ILE A 156 1.36 -0.75 -0.74
CA ILE A 156 2.21 -0.59 0.46
C ILE A 156 1.40 -0.48 1.76
N PRO A 157 0.35 0.36 1.87
CA PRO A 157 -0.42 0.46 3.10
C PRO A 157 -1.12 -0.86 3.47
N LEU A 158 -1.47 -1.70 2.50
CA LEU A 158 -2.04 -3.02 2.77
C LEU A 158 -0.98 -3.97 3.36
N ILE A 159 0.24 -3.95 2.82
CA ILE A 159 1.36 -4.75 3.37
C ILE A 159 1.64 -4.33 4.82
N TRP A 160 1.61 -3.02 5.11
CA TRP A 160 1.67 -2.50 6.48
C TRP A 160 0.50 -3.01 7.33
N ALA A 161 -0.72 -3.04 6.80
CA ALA A 161 -1.89 -3.54 7.53
C ALA A 161 -1.68 -4.99 7.98
N TYR A 162 -1.18 -5.87 7.10
CA TYR A 162 -0.87 -7.26 7.45
C TYR A 162 0.29 -7.36 8.46
N ALA A 163 1.38 -6.61 8.25
CA ALA A 163 2.52 -6.61 9.16
C ALA A 163 2.11 -6.22 10.60
N LEU A 164 1.28 -5.19 10.73
CA LEU A 164 0.76 -4.70 12.01
C LEU A 164 -0.26 -5.65 12.63
N ALA A 165 -1.11 -6.30 11.83
CA ALA A 165 -2.06 -7.30 12.31
C ALA A 165 -1.38 -8.56 12.86
N LEU A 166 -0.24 -8.95 12.27
CA LEU A 166 0.52 -10.13 12.66
C LEU A 166 1.42 -9.89 13.88
N GLN A 167 1.89 -8.66 14.10
CA GLN A 167 2.82 -8.34 15.18
C GLN A 167 2.35 -8.80 16.59
N PRO A 168 1.09 -8.59 17.02
CA PRO A 168 0.65 -9.02 18.36
C PRO A 168 0.24 -10.50 18.45
N VAL A 169 0.44 -11.31 17.40
CA VAL A 169 0.07 -12.74 17.42
C VAL A 169 0.97 -13.49 18.41
N GLY A 170 0.37 -13.99 19.49
CA GLY A 170 1.07 -14.67 20.58
C GLY A 170 1.46 -13.75 21.74
N GLU A 171 1.11 -12.47 21.67
CA GLU A 171 1.32 -11.50 22.75
C GLU A 171 0.05 -11.30 23.62
N PRO A 172 0.18 -10.74 24.84
CA PRO A 172 -0.97 -10.40 25.69
C PRO A 172 -1.96 -9.42 25.03
N ALA A 173 -3.24 -9.54 25.39
CA ALA A 173 -4.35 -8.80 24.79
C ALA A 173 -4.16 -7.27 24.74
N ALA A 174 -3.61 -6.68 25.80
CA ALA A 174 -3.43 -5.23 25.92
C ALA A 174 -2.47 -4.66 24.86
N GLY A 175 -1.44 -5.43 24.47
CA GLY A 175 -0.48 -5.03 23.44
C GLY A 175 -1.04 -5.06 22.02
N ALA A 176 -2.22 -5.69 21.81
CA ALA A 176 -2.78 -5.93 20.48
C ALA A 176 -3.66 -4.80 19.95
N VAL A 177 -4.12 -3.88 20.80
CA VAL A 177 -5.09 -2.84 20.38
C VAL A 177 -4.45 -1.84 19.41
N ARG A 178 -3.32 -1.23 19.78
CA ARG A 178 -2.66 -0.22 18.95
C ARG A 178 -2.25 -0.76 17.56
N PRO A 179 -1.59 -1.93 17.44
CA PRO A 179 -1.28 -2.50 16.13
C PRO A 179 -2.53 -2.81 15.31
N ALA A 180 -3.62 -3.27 15.92
CA ALA A 180 -4.88 -3.51 15.22
C ALA A 180 -5.51 -2.21 14.68
N LEU A 181 -5.51 -1.12 15.46
CA LEU A 181 -6.01 0.19 15.01
C LEU A 181 -5.18 0.75 13.85
N LEU A 182 -3.85 0.65 13.94
CA LEU A 182 -2.94 1.08 12.86
C LEU A 182 -3.08 0.19 11.62
N SER A 183 -3.32 -1.12 11.82
CA SER A 183 -3.61 -2.07 10.75
C SER A 183 -4.89 -1.69 10.00
N GLY A 184 -5.97 -1.41 10.73
CA GLY A 184 -7.22 -0.90 10.17
C GLY A 184 -7.01 0.39 9.38
N ALA A 185 -6.32 1.38 9.98
CA ALA A 185 -6.02 2.64 9.30
C ALA A 185 -5.23 2.45 8.00
N ALA A 186 -4.18 1.62 8.02
CA ALA A 186 -3.38 1.34 6.83
C ALA A 186 -4.19 0.61 5.73
N ALA A 187 -5.11 -0.28 6.12
CA ALA A 187 -6.01 -0.95 5.19
C ALA A 187 -6.99 0.03 4.53
N GLY A 188 -7.57 0.97 5.28
CA GLY A 188 -8.49 1.97 4.71
C GLY A 188 -7.79 2.89 3.70
N ILE A 189 -6.55 3.30 4.01
CA ILE A 189 -5.69 4.03 3.06
C ILE A 189 -5.42 3.18 1.81
N ALA A 190 -5.12 1.89 1.97
CA ALA A 190 -4.86 1.01 0.83
C ALA A 190 -6.08 0.88 -0.10
N VAL A 191 -7.28 0.75 0.46
CA VAL A 191 -8.52 0.66 -0.32
C VAL A 191 -8.81 1.99 -1.02
N ALA A 192 -8.56 3.12 -0.37
CA ALA A 192 -8.68 4.45 -0.97
C ALA A 192 -7.72 4.63 -2.16
N PHE A 193 -6.49 4.16 -1.99
CA PHE A 193 -5.45 4.16 -3.01
C PHE A 193 -5.84 3.32 -4.22
N LYS A 194 -6.36 2.12 -4.01
CA LYS A 194 -6.87 1.26 -5.07
C LYS A 194 -8.00 0.38 -4.54
N LEU A 195 -9.21 0.54 -5.09
CA LEU A 195 -10.39 -0.21 -4.64
C LEU A 195 -10.19 -1.74 -4.73
N SER A 196 -9.32 -2.22 -5.64
CA SER A 196 -8.93 -3.62 -5.76
C SER A 196 -8.18 -4.19 -4.55
N ASN A 197 -7.71 -3.35 -3.62
CA ASN A 197 -7.19 -3.79 -2.33
C ASN A 197 -8.30 -4.21 -1.36
N GLY A 198 -9.56 -3.80 -1.61
CA GLY A 198 -10.73 -4.10 -0.78
C GLY A 198 -10.93 -5.60 -0.52
N PRO A 199 -10.97 -6.46 -1.55
CA PRO A 199 -11.10 -7.91 -1.38
C PRO A 199 -10.03 -8.52 -0.47
N LEU A 200 -8.80 -8.01 -0.49
CA LEU A 200 -7.72 -8.48 0.38
C LEU A 200 -7.92 -7.98 1.82
N ALA A 201 -8.33 -6.72 1.99
CA ALA A 201 -8.60 -6.13 3.30
C ALA A 201 -9.71 -6.84 4.08
N ILE A 202 -10.66 -7.52 3.41
CA ILE A 202 -11.74 -8.30 4.04
C ILE A 202 -11.20 -9.44 4.93
N VAL A 203 -9.96 -9.89 4.73
CA VAL A 203 -9.34 -10.95 5.54
C VAL A 203 -8.85 -10.43 6.91
N LEU A 204 -8.54 -9.14 7.02
CA LEU A 204 -7.91 -8.55 8.21
C LEU A 204 -8.69 -8.71 9.52
N PRO A 205 -10.04 -8.65 9.57
CA PRO A 205 -10.81 -8.98 10.77
C PRO A 205 -10.43 -10.32 11.40
N LEU A 206 -10.15 -11.35 10.59
CA LEU A 206 -9.73 -12.66 11.10
C LEU A 206 -8.39 -12.58 11.84
N LEU A 207 -7.46 -11.76 11.34
CA LEU A 207 -6.17 -11.54 11.98
C LEU A 207 -6.30 -10.70 13.25
N TRP A 208 -7.20 -9.71 13.27
CA TRP A 208 -7.43 -8.90 14.48
C TRP A 208 -8.06 -9.70 15.61
N LEU A 209 -8.77 -10.79 15.32
CA LEU A 209 -9.31 -11.72 16.32
C LEU A 209 -8.26 -12.66 16.92
N TRP A 210 -7.10 -12.79 16.27
CA TRP A 210 -6.10 -13.82 16.60
C TRP A 210 -5.33 -13.59 17.91
N PRO A 211 -4.88 -12.37 18.27
CA PRO A 211 -4.16 -12.12 19.51
C PRO A 211 -4.97 -12.53 20.76
N ALA A 212 -4.26 -12.90 21.83
CA ALA A 212 -4.86 -13.39 23.08
C ALA A 212 -5.88 -12.39 23.68
N GLY A 213 -6.75 -12.89 24.56
CA GLY A 213 -7.81 -12.12 25.21
C GLY A 213 -9.15 -12.87 25.25
N SER A 214 -10.09 -12.35 26.03
CA SER A 214 -11.47 -12.85 26.08
C SER A 214 -12.18 -12.66 24.73
N ALA A 215 -13.25 -13.42 24.48
CA ALA A 215 -14.03 -13.29 23.24
C ALA A 215 -14.47 -11.83 22.98
N MET A 216 -14.93 -11.14 24.03
CA MET A 216 -15.31 -9.72 23.94
C MET A 216 -14.13 -8.80 23.62
N GLN A 217 -12.95 -9.03 24.19
CA GLN A 217 -11.77 -8.21 23.88
C GLN A 217 -11.36 -8.38 22.41
N ARG A 218 -11.42 -9.60 21.88
CA ARG A 218 -11.10 -9.90 20.48
C ARG A 218 -12.10 -9.20 19.54
N ILE A 219 -13.40 -9.36 19.81
CA ILE A 219 -14.48 -8.74 19.03
C ILE A 219 -14.35 -7.21 19.06
N ASN A 220 -14.21 -6.60 20.24
CA ASN A 220 -14.10 -5.14 20.38
C ASN A 220 -12.88 -4.60 19.64
N ARG A 221 -11.74 -5.30 19.68
CA ARG A 221 -10.54 -4.93 18.93
C ARG A 221 -10.78 -5.00 17.42
N SER A 222 -11.41 -6.07 16.94
CA SER A 222 -11.74 -6.23 15.51
C SER A 222 -12.71 -5.16 15.03
N ILE A 223 -13.73 -4.82 15.83
CA ILE A 223 -14.67 -3.73 15.54
C ILE A 223 -13.92 -2.40 15.49
N ALA A 224 -13.10 -2.10 16.50
CA ALA A 224 -12.37 -0.84 16.56
C ALA A 224 -11.39 -0.68 15.38
N ALA A 225 -10.70 -1.75 14.98
CA ALA A 225 -9.85 -1.76 13.79
C ALA A 225 -10.66 -1.58 12.49
N GLY A 226 -11.84 -2.22 12.39
CA GLY A 226 -12.76 -2.01 11.27
C GLY A 226 -13.28 -0.56 11.17
N LEU A 227 -13.59 0.06 12.30
CA LEU A 227 -13.96 1.48 12.35
C LEU A 227 -12.79 2.38 11.91
N MET A 228 -11.55 2.07 12.30
CA MET A 228 -10.37 2.80 11.83
C MET A 228 -10.13 2.64 10.33
N LEU A 229 -10.43 1.47 9.76
CA LEU A 229 -10.42 1.26 8.31
C LEU A 229 -11.42 2.18 7.62
N LEU A 230 -12.67 2.21 8.08
CA LEU A 230 -13.70 3.07 7.49
C LEU A 230 -13.35 4.56 7.63
N ALA A 231 -12.87 4.97 8.81
CA ALA A 231 -12.50 6.36 9.07
C ALA A 231 -11.33 6.84 8.19
N SER A 232 -10.28 6.02 8.06
CA SER A 232 -9.13 6.35 7.21
C SER A 232 -9.46 6.31 5.72
N TYR A 233 -10.29 5.36 5.27
CA TYR A 233 -10.81 5.34 3.91
C TYR A 233 -11.60 6.62 3.61
N ALA A 234 -12.55 6.99 4.48
CA ALA A 234 -13.34 8.22 4.31
C ALA A 234 -12.47 9.48 4.34
N LEU A 235 -11.42 9.51 5.17
CA LEU A 235 -10.50 10.64 5.24
C LEU A 235 -9.70 10.82 3.94
N VAL A 236 -9.23 9.73 3.32
CA VAL A 236 -8.38 9.79 2.12
C VAL A 236 -9.20 9.85 0.83
N TYR A 237 -10.22 9.01 0.71
CA TYR A 237 -11.04 8.89 -0.49
C TYR A 237 -12.26 9.81 -0.48
N GLY A 238 -12.73 10.26 0.68
CA GLY A 238 -14.05 10.88 0.84
C GLY A 238 -14.25 12.12 -0.04
N TYR A 239 -13.23 12.97 -0.19
CA TYR A 239 -13.29 14.11 -1.11
C TYR A 239 -13.52 13.66 -2.55
N TRP A 240 -12.71 12.73 -3.05
CA TRP A 240 -12.83 12.25 -4.43
C TRP A 240 -14.14 11.51 -4.67
N GLY A 241 -14.54 10.64 -3.74
CA GLY A 241 -15.83 9.95 -3.80
C GLY A 241 -17.01 10.93 -3.77
N TRP A 242 -16.88 12.06 -3.06
CA TRP A 242 -17.87 13.12 -3.07
C TRP A 242 -17.94 13.83 -4.42
N GLU A 243 -16.81 14.18 -5.03
CA GLU A 243 -16.79 14.77 -6.38
C GLU A 243 -17.47 13.84 -7.41
N LEU A 244 -17.18 12.54 -7.35
CA LEU A 244 -17.85 11.58 -8.23
C LEU A 244 -19.35 11.47 -7.92
N TRP A 245 -19.74 11.54 -6.66
CA TRP A 245 -21.15 11.59 -6.26
C TRP A 245 -21.85 12.84 -6.81
N THR A 246 -21.26 14.02 -6.71
CA THR A 246 -21.88 15.26 -7.19
C THR A 246 -22.04 15.27 -8.71
N HIS A 247 -21.10 14.69 -9.46
CA HIS A 247 -21.14 14.70 -10.92
C HIS A 247 -21.90 13.53 -11.55
N PHE A 248 -21.86 12.35 -10.93
CA PHE A 248 -22.36 11.10 -11.52
C PHE A 248 -23.34 10.34 -10.61
N GLY A 249 -23.52 10.77 -9.35
CA GLY A 249 -24.37 10.07 -8.38
C GLY A 249 -23.89 8.65 -8.07
N ASN A 250 -22.57 8.45 -8.12
CA ASN A 250 -21.89 7.20 -7.80
C ASN A 250 -20.45 7.52 -7.32
N PRO A 251 -20.08 7.23 -6.05
CA PRO A 251 -18.79 7.60 -5.49
C PRO A 251 -17.62 6.74 -6.00
N ILE A 252 -17.90 5.70 -6.79
CA ILE A 252 -16.92 4.83 -7.44
C ILE A 252 -17.22 4.69 -8.94
N TYR A 253 -17.83 5.72 -9.52
CA TYR A 253 -18.20 5.76 -10.94
C TYR A 253 -17.01 5.35 -11.83
N PRO A 254 -17.23 4.53 -12.88
CA PRO A 254 -18.49 4.00 -13.39
C PRO A 254 -18.86 2.63 -12.82
N MET A 255 -18.15 2.15 -11.80
CA MET A 255 -18.34 0.78 -11.30
C MET A 255 -19.71 0.63 -10.63
N TYR A 256 -20.42 -0.44 -10.97
CA TYR A 256 -21.71 -0.81 -10.38
C TYR A 256 -22.77 0.29 -10.43
N ASP A 257 -22.81 1.11 -11.48
CA ASP A 257 -23.68 2.30 -11.51
C ASP A 257 -25.17 1.99 -11.26
N ASP A 258 -25.66 0.87 -11.79
CA ASP A 258 -27.03 0.40 -11.56
C ASP A 258 -27.35 0.18 -10.08
N TRP A 259 -26.36 -0.18 -9.26
CA TRP A 259 -26.56 -0.40 -7.82
C TRP A 259 -26.73 0.94 -7.08
N PHE A 260 -26.18 2.02 -7.62
CA PHE A 260 -26.32 3.37 -7.06
C PHE A 260 -27.61 4.06 -7.52
N ALA A 261 -28.32 3.55 -8.52
CA ALA A 261 -29.59 4.12 -8.99
C ALA A 261 -30.61 4.32 -7.84
N ARG A 262 -30.80 3.29 -7.01
CA ARG A 262 -31.70 3.38 -5.85
C ARG A 262 -31.24 4.44 -4.82
N LEU A 263 -29.94 4.58 -4.63
CA LEU A 263 -29.40 5.59 -3.71
C LEU A 263 -29.60 7.00 -4.24
N ARG A 264 -29.50 7.20 -5.57
CA ARG A 264 -29.83 8.48 -6.22
C ARG A 264 -31.31 8.84 -6.03
N ASP A 265 -32.21 7.88 -6.29
CA ASP A 265 -33.66 8.10 -6.16
C ASP A 265 -34.07 8.45 -4.72
N LEU A 266 -33.56 7.69 -3.75
CA LEU A 266 -33.84 7.92 -2.33
C LEU A 266 -33.19 9.21 -1.80
N GLY A 267 -32.02 9.55 -2.32
CA GLY A 267 -31.25 10.73 -1.93
C GLY A 267 -31.72 12.04 -2.56
N GLY A 268 -32.73 12.00 -3.45
CA GLY A 268 -33.14 13.17 -4.23
C GLY A 268 -32.00 13.73 -5.07
N TRP A 269 -31.09 12.86 -5.55
CA TRP A 269 -29.97 13.29 -6.35
C TRP A 269 -30.48 13.79 -7.71
N HIS A 270 -30.12 15.01 -8.04
CA HIS A 270 -30.45 15.66 -9.30
C HIS A 270 -29.16 16.22 -9.89
N ARG A 271 -28.98 16.05 -11.20
CA ARG A 271 -27.81 16.53 -11.93
C ARG A 271 -27.94 18.00 -12.28
#